data_AF-A0A6B8VL18-F1
#
_entry.id   AF-A0A6B8VL18-F1
#
_cell.length_a   1.000
_cell.length_b   1.000
_cell.length_c   1.000
_cell.angle_alpha   90.00
_cell.angle_beta   90.00
_cell.angle_gamma   90.00
#
_symmetry.space_group_name_H-M   'P 1'
#
loop_
_entity.id
_entity.type
_entity.pdbx_description
1 polymer ?
#
loop_
_entity_poly.entity_id
_entity_poly.type
_entity_poly.pdbx_seq_one_letter_code
_entity_poly.pdbx_strand_id
1 'polypeptide(L)'
;MQLSRHLPRYRTPRRTALLLGGLLSVLILTACAAKTEPHGEESTASCESVDLAETAFGPYTALNQVPTIPPEGERDQSGFWRTSPAFQISHIENHFDPCAALSWVILFGSTNQDPPGTESSALLLFHHDQLLKDPLPIQLMADPKVERVADESLEVTYEYFAVPEEEQGAELLSTTLTWEDEGDVVTRDDQAFRREYARQVIELDLNTPAPQDETPVLPLGNIHHRPLDAEHELAEYPDSNVRISIDEDSELLCVLKFAEYHHNWGWVGCIGHGVEWPYVEPPFAPPTDSAARPPEPGESANYLRISLEPAAIATAYFDDETMPDLPVAIEAEADTLTRVGHYLIDTRGEHPRLIYGGTAIEIREDGFDSGPANILDRSRW
;
A
#
# COMPACT_ATOMS: atom_id res chain seq x y z
N MET A 1 65.96 -20.08 12.71
CA MET A 1 66.27 -20.06 11.26
C MET A 1 65.30 -19.06 10.63
N GLN A 2 65.55 -17.75 10.60
CA GLN A 2 66.36 -16.98 9.64
C GLN A 2 66.27 -17.43 8.18
N LEU A 3 65.60 -16.61 7.35
CA LEU A 3 65.97 -16.09 6.00
C LEU A 3 64.71 -15.41 5.39
N SER A 4 64.56 -14.08 5.46
CA SER A 4 65.02 -13.04 4.52
C SER A 4 64.29 -12.94 3.17
N ARG A 5 63.56 -11.81 3.03
CA ARG A 5 63.52 -10.83 1.91
C ARG A 5 63.14 -11.30 0.49
N HIS A 6 62.11 -10.68 -0.09
CA HIS A 6 62.29 -9.56 -1.05
C HIS A 6 60.94 -8.95 -1.52
N LEU A 7 60.83 -7.62 -1.39
CA LEU A 7 59.86 -6.77 -2.11
C LEU A 7 60.45 -6.35 -3.47
N PRO A 8 59.62 -6.13 -4.50
CA PRO A 8 59.96 -5.23 -5.60
C PRO A 8 59.26 -3.87 -5.44
N ARG A 9 60.08 -2.82 -5.52
CA ARG A 9 59.71 -1.42 -5.73
C ARG A 9 59.34 -1.23 -7.21
N TYR A 10 58.26 -0.52 -7.51
CA TYR A 10 58.08 0.09 -8.82
C TYR A 10 58.14 1.61 -8.73
N ARG A 11 59.06 2.18 -9.52
CA ARG A 11 59.29 3.61 -9.74
C ARG A 11 58.42 4.09 -10.90
N THR A 12 58.01 5.35 -10.78
CA THR A 12 57.37 6.22 -11.77
C THR A 12 58.20 6.46 -13.03
N PRO A 13 57.57 7.06 -14.06
CA PRO A 13 58.16 8.26 -14.64
C PRO A 13 57.18 9.43 -14.80
N ARG A 14 57.74 10.64 -14.59
CA ARG A 14 57.21 11.97 -14.94
C ARG A 14 57.35 12.28 -16.44
N ARG A 15 56.38 12.99 -17.01
CA ARG A 15 56.52 14.04 -18.07
C ARG A 15 55.31 15.00 -17.92
N THR A 16 55.38 16.23 -17.43
CA THR A 16 55.82 17.54 -17.99
C THR A 16 55.27 17.94 -19.37
N ALA A 17 54.43 18.99 -19.40
CA ALA A 17 54.30 20.14 -20.34
C ALA A 17 52.83 20.66 -20.27
N LEU A 18 52.41 21.85 -19.80
CA LEU A 18 52.80 23.27 -19.98
C LEU A 18 52.38 23.86 -21.34
N LEU A 19 51.43 24.81 -21.33
CA LEU A 19 51.29 26.08 -22.12
C LEU A 19 49.80 26.49 -22.20
N LEU A 20 49.35 27.58 -21.57
CA LEU A 20 49.37 29.01 -21.98
C LEU A 20 48.47 29.37 -23.17
N GLY A 21 47.63 30.40 -22.98
CA GLY A 21 47.15 31.26 -24.06
C GLY A 21 45.69 31.69 -23.93
N GLY A 22 45.43 32.83 -23.30
CA GLY A 22 44.13 33.51 -23.35
C GLY A 22 43.94 34.34 -24.63
N LEU A 23 42.71 34.74 -24.90
CA LEU A 23 42.40 35.99 -25.60
C LEU A 23 40.92 36.39 -25.43
N LEU A 24 40.76 37.58 -24.87
CA LEU A 24 39.60 38.47 -24.98
C LEU A 24 39.20 38.66 -26.46
N SER A 25 37.90 38.71 -26.77
CA SER A 25 37.34 39.68 -27.74
C SER A 25 35.80 39.77 -27.69
N VAL A 26 35.35 40.98 -27.34
CA VAL A 26 34.33 41.84 -27.99
C VAL A 26 32.85 41.41 -28.04
N LEU A 27 32.04 42.27 -27.41
CA LEU A 27 30.58 42.40 -27.51
C LEU A 27 30.08 42.61 -28.94
N ILE A 28 28.94 41.99 -29.27
CA ILE A 28 27.99 42.50 -30.27
C ILE A 28 26.61 42.63 -29.59
N LEU A 29 26.16 43.88 -29.44
CA LEU A 29 24.80 44.25 -29.07
C LEU A 29 23.89 44.10 -30.30
N THR A 30 22.93 43.20 -30.24
CA THR A 30 21.74 43.21 -31.11
C THR A 30 20.50 43.10 -30.25
N ALA A 31 19.83 44.23 -30.08
CA ALA A 31 18.49 44.33 -29.53
C ALA A 31 17.49 43.80 -30.56
N CYS A 32 16.74 42.75 -30.19
CA CYS A 32 15.45 42.45 -30.79
C CYS A 32 14.45 42.31 -29.64
N ALA A 33 13.46 43.19 -29.67
CA ALA A 33 12.33 43.21 -28.77
C ALA A 33 11.35 42.09 -29.13
N ALA A 34 10.69 41.58 -28.08
CA ALA A 34 9.42 40.85 -28.07
C ALA A 34 9.39 39.46 -28.71
N LYS A 35 9.41 38.43 -27.85
CA LYS A 35 8.20 37.69 -27.46
C LYS A 35 8.61 36.77 -26.30
N THR A 36 8.33 37.20 -25.07
CA THR A 36 8.41 36.30 -23.92
C THR A 36 7.26 35.33 -24.05
N GLU A 37 7.54 34.20 -24.69
CA GLU A 37 6.74 32.99 -24.51
C GLU A 37 6.82 32.64 -23.03
N PRO A 38 5.70 32.34 -22.35
CA PRO A 38 5.79 31.82 -21.01
C PRO A 38 6.53 30.50 -21.13
N HIS A 39 7.74 30.45 -20.56
CA HIS A 39 8.34 29.18 -20.19
C HIS A 39 7.28 28.45 -19.38
N GLY A 40 6.82 27.33 -19.92
CA GLY A 40 6.03 26.40 -19.15
C GLY A 40 6.73 26.17 -17.83
N GLU A 41 5.96 26.25 -16.76
CA GLU A 41 6.27 25.56 -15.53
C GLU A 41 6.62 24.12 -15.92
N GLU A 42 7.91 23.82 -16.04
CA GLU A 42 8.42 22.51 -15.72
C GLU A 42 7.98 22.28 -14.28
N SER A 43 6.88 21.53 -14.15
CA SER A 43 6.40 20.98 -12.90
C SER A 43 7.59 20.30 -12.24
N THR A 44 8.21 20.98 -11.27
CA THR A 44 8.95 20.31 -10.21
C THR A 44 7.89 19.48 -9.50
N ALA A 45 7.72 18.23 -9.90
CA ALA A 45 7.07 17.26 -9.03
C ALA A 45 7.87 17.30 -7.72
N SER A 46 7.31 17.97 -6.71
CA SER A 46 7.87 18.04 -5.36
C SER A 46 7.99 16.60 -4.87
N CYS A 47 9.10 16.25 -4.21
CA CYS A 47 9.24 14.93 -3.58
C CYS A 47 8.01 14.59 -2.73
N GLU A 48 7.39 15.60 -2.10
CA GLU A 48 6.16 15.52 -1.31
C GLU A 48 4.97 14.89 -2.03
N SER A 49 4.97 14.86 -3.37
CA SER A 49 3.88 14.28 -4.18
C SER A 49 4.03 12.78 -4.44
N VAL A 50 5.16 12.16 -4.08
CA VAL A 50 5.40 10.73 -4.30
C VAL A 50 4.62 9.91 -3.27
N ASP A 51 3.65 9.13 -3.73
CA ASP A 51 2.89 8.23 -2.86
C ASP A 51 3.71 6.99 -2.47
N LEU A 52 3.57 6.44 -1.26
CA LEU A 52 4.23 5.18 -0.90
C LEU A 52 3.88 4.05 -1.88
N ALA A 53 2.63 4.05 -2.34
CA ALA A 53 2.16 3.08 -3.30
C ALA A 53 2.76 3.30 -4.69
N GLU A 54 3.44 4.45 -4.95
CA GLU A 54 4.27 4.77 -6.12
C GLU A 54 5.71 4.21 -6.06
N THR A 55 6.10 3.59 -4.95
CA THR A 55 7.45 3.02 -4.75
C THR A 55 7.51 1.53 -5.10
N ALA A 56 8.72 0.95 -5.17
CA ALA A 56 8.90 -0.50 -5.38
C ALA A 56 8.17 -1.41 -4.34
N PHE A 57 7.61 -0.84 -3.26
CA PHE A 57 6.75 -1.54 -2.31
C PHE A 57 5.27 -1.64 -2.74
N GLY A 58 4.74 -0.68 -3.51
CA GLY A 58 3.32 -0.61 -3.89
C GLY A 58 2.71 -1.89 -4.48
N PRO A 59 3.41 -2.66 -5.33
CA PRO A 59 2.87 -3.92 -5.83
C PRO A 59 2.51 -4.96 -4.76
N TYR A 60 3.18 -4.96 -3.60
CA TYR A 60 2.88 -5.89 -2.51
C TYR A 60 1.63 -5.49 -1.72
N THR A 61 1.30 -4.20 -1.66
CA THR A 61 0.11 -3.71 -0.96
C THR A 61 -1.16 -3.94 -1.78
N ALA A 62 -1.07 -4.03 -3.11
CA ALA A 62 -2.18 -4.41 -3.95
C ALA A 62 -2.74 -5.80 -3.60
N LEU A 63 -1.86 -6.72 -3.20
CA LEU A 63 -2.21 -8.10 -2.84
C LEU A 63 -2.30 -8.33 -1.33
N ASN A 64 -2.03 -7.28 -0.52
CA ASN A 64 -1.84 -7.39 0.93
C ASN A 64 -0.88 -8.53 1.32
N GLN A 65 0.15 -8.78 0.51
CA GLN A 65 1.02 -9.95 0.67
C GLN A 65 2.47 -9.66 0.29
N VAL A 66 3.39 -10.08 1.14
CA VAL A 66 4.83 -10.10 0.85
C VAL A 66 5.34 -11.54 0.89
N PRO A 67 5.99 -12.07 -0.16
CA PRO A 67 6.65 -13.37 -0.10
C PRO A 67 7.68 -13.42 1.04
N THR A 68 7.99 -14.61 1.56
CA THR A 68 8.92 -14.74 2.68
C THR A 68 10.00 -15.79 2.42
N ILE A 69 11.17 -15.57 3.03
CA ILE A 69 12.27 -16.53 3.11
C ILE A 69 12.28 -17.10 4.53
N PRO A 70 12.17 -18.42 4.70
CA PRO A 70 12.19 -19.03 6.02
C PRO A 70 13.64 -19.06 6.56
N PRO A 71 13.83 -19.16 7.88
CA PRO A 71 15.17 -19.26 8.47
C PRO A 71 15.94 -20.48 7.94
N GLU A 72 17.27 -20.35 7.84
CA GLU A 72 18.15 -21.43 7.37
C GLU A 72 18.00 -22.70 8.22
N GLY A 73 17.52 -23.79 7.61
CA GLY A 73 17.46 -25.11 8.25
C GLY A 73 16.06 -25.76 8.27
N GLU A 74 15.01 -25.01 7.95
CA GLU A 74 13.65 -25.55 7.85
C GLU A 74 13.36 -26.12 6.46
N ARG A 75 13.91 -27.32 6.21
CA ARG A 75 13.40 -28.20 5.15
C ARG A 75 12.29 -29.05 5.74
N ASP A 76 11.23 -29.29 4.97
CA ASP A 76 10.28 -30.32 5.37
C ASP A 76 10.94 -31.71 5.38
N GLN A 77 10.26 -32.69 5.97
CA GLN A 77 10.77 -34.08 6.05
C GLN A 77 11.02 -34.72 4.66
N SER A 78 10.57 -34.08 3.58
CA SER A 78 10.76 -34.52 2.20
C SER A 78 11.90 -33.79 1.46
N GLY A 79 12.59 -32.86 2.13
CA GLY A 79 13.71 -32.10 1.57
C GLY A 79 13.29 -31.00 0.59
N PHE A 80 11.97 -30.78 0.44
CA PHE A 80 11.41 -29.63 -0.26
C PHE A 80 11.33 -28.45 0.70
N TRP A 81 11.51 -27.25 0.17
CA TRP A 81 11.10 -26.04 0.87
C TRP A 81 9.59 -26.16 1.04
N ARG A 82 9.08 -26.09 2.28
CA ARG A 82 7.69 -25.68 2.47
C ARG A 82 7.53 -24.41 1.64
N THR A 83 6.46 -24.31 0.85
CA THR A 83 6.05 -23.00 0.31
C THR A 83 5.96 -22.07 1.51
N SER A 84 6.90 -21.14 1.64
CA SER A 84 6.88 -20.21 2.76
C SER A 84 5.59 -19.43 2.67
N PRO A 85 4.78 -19.40 3.74
CA PRO A 85 3.56 -18.62 3.71
C PRO A 85 3.94 -17.15 3.49
N ALA A 86 3.27 -16.49 2.56
CA ALA A 86 3.41 -15.05 2.39
C ALA A 86 3.00 -14.35 3.69
N PHE A 87 3.71 -13.29 4.05
CA PHE A 87 3.32 -12.37 5.10
C PHE A 87 2.07 -11.62 4.64
N GLN A 88 0.95 -11.87 5.29
CA GLN A 88 -0.33 -11.21 5.02
C GLN A 88 -0.34 -9.87 5.75
N ILE A 89 -0.40 -8.77 5.01
CA ILE A 89 -0.44 -7.40 5.57
C ILE A 89 -1.85 -7.15 6.10
N SER A 90 -1.98 -6.91 7.40
CA SER A 90 -3.22 -6.47 8.06
C SER A 90 -3.31 -4.94 8.10
N HIS A 91 -2.20 -4.29 8.42
CA HIS A 91 -2.13 -2.84 8.64
C HIS A 91 -0.76 -2.28 8.26
N ILE A 92 -0.72 -0.98 7.94
CA ILE A 92 0.49 -0.24 7.57
C ILE A 92 0.54 1.05 8.38
N GLU A 93 1.56 1.19 9.21
CA GLU A 93 1.90 2.47 9.83
C GLU A 93 2.89 3.21 8.93
N ASN A 94 2.38 4.24 8.26
CA ASN A 94 3.08 4.94 7.19
C ASN A 94 3.84 6.18 7.71
N HIS A 95 5.17 6.08 7.83
CA HIS A 95 6.10 7.20 8.07
C HIS A 95 7.00 7.47 6.86
N PHE A 96 6.55 7.05 5.66
CA PHE A 96 7.28 7.26 4.42
C PHE A 96 7.39 8.76 4.14
N ASP A 97 8.63 9.20 3.94
CA ASP A 97 8.98 10.57 3.59
C ASP A 97 9.89 10.54 2.36
N PRO A 98 9.37 10.84 1.16
CA PRO A 98 10.16 10.86 -0.07
C PRO A 98 11.18 12.01 -0.11
N CYS A 99 11.08 12.99 0.79
CA CYS A 99 12.01 14.11 0.88
C CYS A 99 13.15 13.86 1.88
N ALA A 100 13.00 12.88 2.78
CA ALA A 100 14.03 12.54 3.76
C ALA A 100 15.06 11.55 3.20
N ALA A 101 16.31 11.70 3.66
CA ALA A 101 17.37 10.74 3.36
C ALA A 101 17.09 9.37 3.98
N LEU A 102 16.35 9.29 5.09
CA LEU A 102 15.89 8.03 5.64
C LEU A 102 14.45 8.16 6.15
N SER A 103 13.57 7.28 5.69
CA SER A 103 12.19 7.16 6.16
C SER A 103 11.79 5.68 6.30
N TRP A 104 10.62 5.40 6.89
CA TRP A 104 10.26 4.03 7.23
C TRP A 104 8.76 3.77 7.12
N VAL A 105 8.43 2.49 7.05
CA VAL A 105 7.07 1.96 7.14
C VAL A 105 7.10 0.76 8.07
N ILE A 106 6.12 0.65 8.96
CA ILE A 106 5.93 -0.57 9.75
C ILE A 106 4.74 -1.33 9.17
N LEU A 107 5.00 -2.56 8.73
CA LEU A 107 3.95 -3.48 8.32
C LEU A 107 3.52 -4.28 9.54
N PHE A 108 2.22 -4.51 9.67
CA PHE A 108 1.62 -5.42 10.62
C PHE A 108 0.95 -6.54 9.85
N GLY A 109 0.95 -7.74 10.42
CA GLY A 109 0.45 -8.90 9.71
C GLY A 109 0.86 -10.23 10.32
N SER A 110 0.74 -11.29 9.53
CA SER A 110 1.17 -12.61 9.96
C SER A 110 1.51 -13.54 8.79
N THR A 111 2.36 -14.50 9.06
CA THR A 111 2.68 -15.63 8.18
C THR A 111 1.83 -16.88 8.50
N ASN A 112 1.00 -16.84 9.55
CA ASN A 112 0.15 -17.95 9.95
C ASN A 112 -1.29 -17.69 9.52
N GLN A 113 -1.85 -18.57 8.69
CA GLN A 113 -3.23 -18.40 8.20
C GLN A 113 -4.31 -18.81 9.22
N ASP A 114 -3.97 -19.43 10.37
CA ASP A 114 -4.93 -19.78 11.45
C ASP A 114 -4.23 -20.47 12.64
N PRO A 115 -4.74 -20.41 13.91
CA PRO A 115 -5.70 -19.45 14.51
C PRO A 115 -4.94 -18.21 15.01
N PRO A 116 -5.60 -17.08 15.42
CA PRO A 116 -5.08 -15.72 15.23
C PRO A 116 -3.61 -15.71 15.58
N GLY A 117 -2.79 -15.71 14.53
CA GLY A 117 -1.36 -15.69 14.70
C GLY A 117 -1.05 -14.50 15.60
N THR A 118 -0.04 -14.62 16.45
CA THR A 118 0.51 -13.43 17.10
C THR A 118 0.83 -12.44 15.98
N GLU A 119 0.11 -11.32 15.95
CA GLU A 119 0.37 -10.27 14.98
C GLU A 119 1.85 -9.92 15.10
N SER A 120 2.49 -9.94 13.95
CA SER A 120 3.90 -9.69 13.80
C SER A 120 4.06 -8.41 13.01
N SER A 121 5.23 -7.79 13.13
CA SER A 121 5.55 -6.58 12.40
C SER A 121 6.82 -6.72 11.57
N ALA A 122 7.01 -5.82 10.61
CA ALA A 122 8.25 -5.72 9.85
C ALA A 122 8.57 -4.26 9.55
N LEU A 123 9.83 -3.86 9.78
CA LEU A 123 10.31 -2.51 9.50
C LEU A 123 10.88 -2.45 8.07
N LEU A 124 10.24 -1.65 7.22
CA LEU A 124 10.73 -1.30 5.89
C LEU A 124 11.38 0.07 5.94
N LEU A 125 12.49 0.22 5.22
CA LEU A 125 13.25 1.47 5.16
C LEU A 125 13.30 2.00 3.73
N PHE A 126 13.32 3.32 3.62
CA PHE A 126 13.38 4.03 2.36
C PHE A 126 14.45 5.12 2.41
N HIS A 127 15.20 5.26 1.32
CA HIS A 127 16.02 6.43 1.05
C HIS A 127 15.30 7.24 -0.03
N HIS A 128 14.76 8.41 0.32
CA HIS A 128 13.80 9.11 -0.55
C HIS A 128 12.66 8.18 -0.98
N ASP A 129 12.46 7.97 -2.28
CA ASP A 129 11.47 7.06 -2.87
C ASP A 129 11.98 5.64 -3.08
N GLN A 130 13.25 5.37 -2.77
CA GLN A 130 13.89 4.09 -2.97
C GLN A 130 13.69 3.16 -1.77
N LEU A 131 12.96 2.07 -1.97
CA LEU A 131 12.87 0.96 -1.01
C LEU A 131 14.23 0.29 -0.81
N LEU A 132 14.68 0.21 0.44
CA LEU A 132 15.92 -0.43 0.83
C LEU A 132 15.67 -1.93 1.07
N LYS A 133 16.43 -2.77 0.36
CA LYS A 133 16.27 -4.23 0.37
C LYS A 133 17.48 -4.97 0.96
N ASP A 134 18.51 -4.24 1.36
CA ASP A 134 19.71 -4.80 2.00
C ASP A 134 20.00 -4.05 3.31
N PRO A 135 19.92 -4.72 4.47
CA PRO A 135 19.44 -6.10 4.64
C PRO A 135 17.92 -6.20 4.43
N LEU A 136 17.42 -7.39 4.05
CA LEU A 136 15.98 -7.63 3.90
C LEU A 136 15.24 -7.36 5.22
N PRO A 137 13.99 -6.85 5.19
CA PRO A 137 13.18 -6.73 6.40
C PRO A 137 12.92 -8.09 7.03
N ILE A 138 12.86 -8.13 8.35
CA ILE A 138 12.59 -9.35 9.12
C ILE A 138 11.22 -9.25 9.78
N GLN A 139 10.56 -10.38 9.96
CA GLN A 139 9.37 -10.51 10.77
C GLN A 139 9.76 -10.46 12.26
N LEU A 140 9.15 -9.52 12.99
CA LEU A 140 9.32 -9.26 14.41
C LEU A 140 8.05 -9.71 15.16
N MET A 141 8.24 -10.28 16.35
CA MET A 141 7.13 -10.69 17.21
C MET A 141 6.52 -9.53 18.01
N ALA A 142 7.18 -8.38 18.01
CA ALA A 142 6.80 -7.18 18.73
C ALA A 142 7.16 -5.93 17.91
N ASP A 143 6.37 -4.87 18.08
CA ASP A 143 6.45 -3.67 17.26
C ASP A 143 7.75 -2.90 17.51
N PRO A 144 8.53 -2.62 16.45
CA PRO A 144 9.72 -1.80 16.62
C PRO A 144 9.29 -0.37 16.94
N LYS A 145 9.92 0.23 17.96
CA LYS A 145 9.77 1.67 18.20
C LYS A 145 10.80 2.41 17.37
N VAL A 146 10.35 3.32 16.53
CA VAL A 146 11.23 4.09 15.63
C VAL A 146 11.11 5.57 15.95
N GLU A 147 12.24 6.21 16.23
CA GLU A 147 12.34 7.64 16.50
C GLU A 147 13.32 8.29 15.53
N ARG A 148 12.93 9.39 14.89
CA ARG A 148 13.84 10.17 14.06
C ARG A 148 14.78 10.98 14.95
N VAL A 149 16.09 10.75 14.81
CA VAL A 149 17.13 11.47 15.56
C VAL A 149 17.91 12.47 14.69
N ALA A 150 17.94 12.25 13.37
CA ALA A 150 18.44 13.20 12.37
C ALA A 150 17.76 12.95 10.99
N ASP A 151 18.04 13.78 9.99
CA ASP A 151 17.49 13.62 8.63
C ASP A 151 17.91 12.28 7.99
N GLU A 152 19.15 11.84 8.28
CA GLU A 152 19.78 10.62 7.77
C GLU A 152 19.84 9.50 8.82
N SER A 153 19.23 9.68 10.00
CA SER A 153 19.36 8.72 11.10
C SER A 153 18.06 8.48 11.88
N LEU A 154 17.80 7.21 12.18
CA LEU A 154 16.68 6.74 13.00
C LEU A 154 17.22 5.95 14.19
N GLU A 155 16.66 6.15 15.38
CA GLU A 155 16.82 5.23 16.51
C GLU A 155 15.70 4.20 16.47
N VAL A 156 16.05 2.92 16.46
CA VAL A 156 15.11 1.80 16.42
C VAL A 156 15.30 0.95 17.66
N THR A 157 14.23 0.72 18.40
CA THR A 157 14.21 -0.18 19.55
C THR A 157 13.39 -1.41 19.22
N TYR A 158 14.06 -2.56 19.18
CA TYR A 158 13.46 -3.88 19.02
C TYR A 158 13.19 -4.51 20.37
N GLU A 159 12.03 -5.16 20.50
CA GLU A 159 11.74 -6.07 21.60
C GLU A 159 11.91 -7.50 21.12
N TYR A 160 12.70 -8.30 21.83
CA TYR A 160 12.98 -9.69 21.46
C TYR A 160 12.97 -10.62 22.67
N PHE A 161 12.66 -11.89 22.43
CA PHE A 161 12.72 -12.93 23.46
C PHE A 161 14.07 -13.63 23.38
N ALA A 162 14.89 -13.51 24.42
CA ALA A 162 16.17 -14.19 24.49
C ALA A 162 15.95 -15.70 24.71
N VAL A 163 16.11 -16.49 23.63
CA VAL A 163 16.14 -17.96 23.59
C VAL A 163 14.90 -18.68 24.18
N PRO A 164 14.18 -19.51 23.41
CA PRO A 164 12.93 -20.16 23.86
C PRO A 164 13.06 -21.15 25.04
N GLU A 165 14.27 -21.46 25.51
CA GLU A 165 14.52 -22.42 26.60
C GLU A 165 14.58 -21.79 27.99
N GLU A 166 14.63 -20.46 28.12
CA GLU A 166 14.58 -19.79 29.41
C GLU A 166 13.38 -18.84 29.45
N GLU A 167 12.54 -18.92 30.50
CA GLU A 167 11.43 -18.00 30.78
C GLU A 167 11.93 -16.57 31.14
N GLN A 168 12.95 -16.07 30.46
CA GLN A 168 13.39 -14.69 30.59
C GLN A 168 12.44 -13.83 29.76
N GLY A 169 11.91 -12.77 30.39
CA GLY A 169 11.02 -11.82 29.75
C GLY A 169 11.66 -11.14 28.53
N ALA A 170 10.86 -10.39 27.78
CA ALA A 170 11.35 -9.70 26.61
C ALA A 170 12.49 -8.71 26.95
N GLU A 171 13.56 -8.74 26.17
CA GLU A 171 14.68 -7.81 26.21
C GLU A 171 14.49 -6.71 25.16
N LEU A 172 15.02 -5.52 25.44
CA LEU A 172 14.99 -4.39 24.52
C LEU A 172 16.38 -4.15 23.95
N LEU A 173 16.48 -4.02 22.62
CA LEU A 173 17.68 -3.61 21.93
C LEU A 173 17.43 -2.33 21.14
N SER A 174 18.11 -1.25 21.51
CA SER A 174 18.12 0.00 20.74
C SER A 174 19.35 0.07 19.84
N THR A 175 19.15 0.43 18.57
CA THR A 175 20.21 0.66 17.59
C THR A 175 19.93 1.92 16.79
N THR A 176 20.96 2.58 16.28
CA THR A 176 20.81 3.75 15.40
C THR A 176 21.08 3.34 13.96
N LEU A 177 20.04 3.39 13.12
CA LEU A 177 20.12 3.29 11.66
C LEU A 177 20.63 4.61 11.10
N THR A 178 21.68 4.59 10.27
CA THR A 178 22.18 5.79 9.57
C THR A 178 22.39 5.46 8.10
N TRP A 179 21.92 6.34 7.23
CA TRP A 179 22.22 6.30 5.81
C TRP A 179 23.63 6.83 5.55
N GLU A 180 24.46 6.08 4.84
CA GLU A 180 25.75 6.55 4.34
C GLU A 180 25.69 6.69 2.80
N ASP A 181 26.31 7.74 2.24
CA ASP A 181 26.27 8.14 0.82
C ASP A 181 26.57 7.03 -0.23
N GLU A 182 27.04 5.86 0.19
CA GLU A 182 27.38 4.72 -0.67
C GLU A 182 26.23 3.73 -0.92
N GLY A 183 25.02 3.98 -0.39
CA GLY A 183 23.84 3.17 -0.67
C GLY A 183 23.49 2.13 0.39
N ASP A 184 24.28 2.07 1.46
CA ASP A 184 24.11 1.12 2.55
C ASP A 184 23.54 1.83 3.79
N VAL A 185 22.48 1.26 4.37
CA VAL A 185 22.13 1.57 5.76
C VAL A 185 23.13 0.84 6.63
N VAL A 186 24.15 1.57 7.05
CA VAL A 186 25.15 1.03 7.95
C VAL A 186 24.65 1.21 9.36
N THR A 187 24.58 0.11 10.09
CA THR A 187 24.72 0.18 11.53
C THR A 187 25.83 -0.74 12.00
N ARG A 188 26.50 -0.27 13.04
CA ARG A 188 27.52 -1.06 13.72
C ARG A 188 26.89 -2.22 14.52
N ASP A 189 25.61 -2.10 14.89
CA ASP A 189 24.92 -2.97 15.86
C ASP A 189 23.68 -3.73 15.30
N ASP A 190 23.00 -3.31 14.23
CA ASP A 190 21.93 -4.12 13.57
C ASP A 190 22.51 -5.39 12.95
N GLN A 191 23.75 -5.34 12.42
CA GLN A 191 24.41 -6.56 11.98
C GLN A 191 24.70 -7.53 13.13
N ALA A 192 24.90 -7.04 14.36
CA ALA A 192 25.07 -7.90 15.53
C ALA A 192 23.73 -8.53 15.91
N PHE A 193 22.67 -7.71 16.01
CA PHE A 193 21.29 -8.16 16.21
C PHE A 193 20.88 -9.22 15.17
N ARG A 194 21.04 -8.94 13.88
CA ARG A 194 20.73 -9.87 12.79
C ARG A 194 21.60 -11.12 12.84
N ARG A 195 22.88 -11.03 13.19
CA ARG A 195 23.71 -12.25 13.31
C ARG A 195 23.29 -13.15 14.47
N GLU A 196 22.80 -12.55 15.55
CA GLU A 196 22.36 -13.26 16.76
C GLU A 196 20.94 -13.82 16.61
N TYR A 197 20.04 -13.05 15.99
CA TYR A 197 18.61 -13.35 15.91
C TYR A 197 18.13 -13.79 14.51
N ALA A 198 18.69 -13.24 13.42
CA ALA A 198 18.16 -13.48 12.07
C ALA A 198 18.33 -14.92 11.56
N ARG A 199 19.16 -15.74 12.21
CA ARG A 199 19.22 -17.19 11.91
C ARG A 199 17.91 -17.92 12.21
N GLN A 200 16.99 -17.31 12.96
CA GLN A 200 15.74 -17.91 13.39
C GLN A 200 14.50 -17.11 12.97
N VAL A 201 14.66 -16.00 12.26
CA VAL A 201 13.53 -15.15 11.84
C VAL A 201 13.18 -15.38 10.37
N ILE A 202 11.93 -15.10 10.05
CA ILE A 202 11.43 -15.07 8.68
C ILE A 202 11.84 -13.73 8.06
N GLU A 203 12.42 -13.73 6.87
CA GLU A 203 12.70 -12.51 6.10
C GLU A 203 11.58 -12.26 5.10
N LEU A 204 11.24 -10.99 4.87
CA LEU A 204 10.33 -10.57 3.81
C LEU A 204 11.12 -10.48 2.50
N ASP A 205 10.76 -11.30 1.52
CA ASP A 205 11.39 -11.34 0.22
C ASP A 205 10.83 -10.27 -0.72
N LEU A 206 11.43 -9.08 -0.61
CA LEU A 206 11.15 -7.94 -1.49
C LEU A 206 11.90 -8.00 -2.83
N ASN A 207 12.67 -9.06 -3.07
CA ASN A 207 13.40 -9.30 -4.33
C ASN A 207 12.61 -10.16 -5.30
N THR A 208 11.78 -11.08 -4.79
CA THR A 208 10.77 -11.77 -5.60
C THR A 208 9.70 -10.77 -6.01
N PRO A 209 9.52 -10.48 -7.32
CA PRO A 209 8.49 -9.56 -7.77
C PRO A 209 7.13 -9.97 -7.20
N ALA A 210 6.36 -9.00 -6.69
CA ALA A 210 4.96 -9.24 -6.38
C ALA A 210 4.30 -9.90 -7.60
N PRO A 211 3.41 -10.90 -7.40
CA PRO A 211 2.63 -11.45 -8.50
C PRO A 211 2.10 -10.30 -9.36
N GLN A 212 2.37 -10.35 -10.66
CA GLN A 212 1.83 -9.36 -11.60
C GLN A 212 0.35 -9.60 -11.70
N ASP A 213 -0.39 -9.03 -10.77
CA ASP A 213 -1.81 -8.90 -10.86
C ASP A 213 -2.11 -7.48 -11.33
N GLU A 214 -3.09 -7.35 -12.22
CA GLU A 214 -3.57 -6.03 -12.63
C GLU A 214 -4.25 -5.31 -11.45
N THR A 215 -4.35 -5.97 -10.28
CA THR A 215 -4.88 -5.46 -9.02
C THR A 215 -4.46 -4.02 -8.78
N PRO A 216 -5.38 -3.06 -8.91
CA PRO A 216 -5.33 -1.73 -8.36
C PRO A 216 -4.44 -1.54 -7.13
N VAL A 217 -3.56 -0.56 -7.22
CA VAL A 217 -2.82 -0.08 -6.06
C VAL A 217 -3.61 1.10 -5.50
N LEU A 218 -4.02 0.99 -4.25
CA LEU A 218 -4.66 2.08 -3.53
C LEU A 218 -3.60 3.10 -3.13
N PRO A 219 -3.90 4.41 -3.19
CA PRO A 219 -2.95 5.42 -2.72
C PRO A 219 -2.78 5.27 -1.20
N LEU A 220 -1.53 5.26 -0.76
CA LEU A 220 -1.13 5.06 0.64
C LEU A 220 -0.60 6.34 1.28
N GLY A 221 -0.24 7.32 0.46
CA GLY A 221 0.29 8.61 0.88
C GLY A 221 1.72 8.56 1.38
N ASN A 222 2.09 9.64 2.03
CA ASN A 222 3.35 9.86 2.71
C ASN A 222 3.12 10.83 3.88
N ILE A 223 4.17 11.24 4.60
CA ILE A 223 4.01 12.17 5.73
C ILE A 223 3.52 13.59 5.36
N HIS A 224 3.70 14.00 4.09
CA HIS A 224 3.32 15.31 3.56
C HIS A 224 1.94 15.29 2.89
N HIS A 225 1.49 14.12 2.44
CA HIS A 225 0.25 13.94 1.70
C HIS A 225 -0.50 12.70 2.17
N ARG A 226 -1.72 12.91 2.67
CA ARG A 226 -2.68 11.83 2.90
C ARG A 226 -3.65 11.79 1.73
N PRO A 227 -3.76 10.66 1.03
CA PRO A 227 -4.63 10.56 -0.14
C PRO A 227 -6.09 10.31 0.23
N LEU A 228 -6.33 9.85 1.47
CA LEU A 228 -7.67 9.68 2.02
C LEU A 228 -8.09 10.96 2.74
N ASP A 229 -9.29 11.44 2.41
CA ASP A 229 -9.92 12.57 3.09
C ASP A 229 -10.58 12.13 4.40
N ALA A 230 -11.07 10.89 4.44
CA ALA A 230 -11.70 10.28 5.60
C ALA A 230 -11.41 8.77 5.69
N GLU A 231 -11.36 8.27 6.92
CA GLU A 231 -11.17 6.86 7.21
C GLU A 231 -12.08 6.41 8.36
N HIS A 232 -12.73 5.27 8.15
CA HIS A 232 -13.62 4.63 9.10
C HIS A 232 -13.29 3.13 9.23
N GLU A 233 -13.32 2.62 10.45
CA GLU A 233 -13.25 1.18 10.69
C GLU A 233 -14.53 0.50 10.19
N LEU A 234 -14.42 -0.75 9.73
CA LEU A 234 -15.60 -1.54 9.41
C LEU A 234 -16.18 -2.13 10.68
N ALA A 235 -17.23 -1.49 11.20
CA ALA A 235 -17.92 -1.95 12.39
C ALA A 235 -19.05 -2.95 12.06
N GLU A 236 -19.50 -3.71 13.07
CA GLU A 236 -20.68 -4.56 12.94
C GLU A 236 -21.90 -3.73 12.53
N TYR A 237 -22.81 -4.35 11.77
CA TYR A 237 -24.06 -3.71 11.38
C TYR A 237 -24.79 -3.14 12.62
N PRO A 238 -25.26 -1.88 12.61
CA PRO A 238 -25.42 -1.00 11.44
C PRO A 238 -24.28 0.02 11.21
N ASP A 239 -23.19 -0.04 11.97
CA ASP A 239 -22.19 1.03 12.05
C ASP A 239 -21.29 1.12 10.80
N SER A 240 -21.54 0.31 9.78
CA SER A 240 -20.87 0.27 8.47
C SER A 240 -21.77 0.65 7.28
N ASN A 241 -22.97 1.20 7.55
CA ASN A 241 -23.85 1.73 6.51
C ASN A 241 -23.35 3.09 6.02
N VAL A 242 -23.17 3.22 4.71
CA VAL A 242 -22.66 4.44 4.07
C VAL A 242 -23.72 5.03 3.14
N ARG A 243 -23.99 6.32 3.28
CA ARG A 243 -24.75 7.09 2.29
C ARG A 243 -23.78 7.71 1.28
N ILE A 244 -24.10 7.61 -0.01
CA ILE A 244 -23.30 8.16 -1.12
C ILE A 244 -24.25 8.93 -2.05
N SER A 245 -24.04 10.23 -2.22
CA SER A 245 -24.78 11.00 -3.22
C SER A 245 -24.29 10.66 -4.64
N ILE A 246 -25.22 10.46 -5.56
CA ILE A 246 -24.90 10.35 -7.00
C ILE A 246 -25.03 11.73 -7.64
N ASP A 247 -26.13 12.44 -7.35
CA ASP A 247 -26.44 13.78 -7.82
C ASP A 247 -27.34 14.51 -6.80
N GLU A 248 -28.04 15.58 -7.22
CA GLU A 248 -28.92 16.39 -6.34
C GLU A 248 -30.22 15.65 -5.93
N ASP A 249 -30.69 14.70 -6.74
CA ASP A 249 -31.97 13.99 -6.59
C ASP A 249 -31.78 12.48 -6.32
N SER A 250 -30.56 11.95 -6.48
CA SER A 250 -30.25 10.53 -6.37
C SER A 250 -29.19 10.22 -5.32
N GLU A 251 -29.43 9.19 -4.50
CA GLU A 251 -28.49 8.72 -3.48
C GLU A 251 -28.47 7.20 -3.35
N LEU A 252 -27.41 6.70 -2.74
CA LEU A 252 -27.21 5.31 -2.39
C LEU A 252 -27.08 5.16 -0.89
N LEU A 253 -27.66 4.08 -0.39
CA LEU A 253 -27.43 3.60 0.96
C LEU A 253 -26.84 2.20 0.89
N CYS A 254 -25.54 2.12 1.12
CA CYS A 254 -24.74 0.91 0.99
C CYS A 254 -24.46 0.28 2.35
N VAL A 255 -24.72 -1.02 2.45
CA VAL A 255 -24.32 -1.86 3.58
C VAL A 255 -23.02 -2.56 3.21
N LEU A 256 -21.93 -2.14 3.85
CA LEU A 256 -20.62 -2.75 3.69
C LEU A 256 -20.48 -3.88 4.71
N LYS A 257 -20.41 -5.14 4.26
CA LYS A 257 -20.17 -6.29 5.15
C LYS A 257 -18.88 -6.99 4.80
N PHE A 258 -18.11 -7.32 5.83
CA PHE A 258 -17.03 -8.29 5.72
C PHE A 258 -17.43 -9.57 6.44
N ALA A 259 -17.11 -10.70 5.84
CA ALA A 259 -17.54 -11.99 6.34
C ALA A 259 -16.50 -12.59 7.28
N GLU A 260 -16.45 -12.11 8.51
CA GLU A 260 -15.57 -12.72 9.52
C GLU A 260 -16.07 -14.09 10.00
N TYR A 261 -17.39 -14.35 9.95
CA TYR A 261 -17.99 -15.48 10.70
C TYR A 261 -18.50 -16.66 9.88
N HIS A 262 -18.64 -16.51 8.57
CA HIS A 262 -19.06 -17.59 7.69
C HIS A 262 -18.27 -17.45 6.40
N HIS A 263 -17.83 -18.55 5.80
CA HIS A 263 -17.19 -18.62 4.47
C HIS A 263 -18.05 -18.09 3.30
N ASN A 264 -19.02 -17.21 3.57
CA ASN A 264 -19.78 -16.46 2.58
C ASN A 264 -18.93 -15.28 2.15
N TRP A 265 -18.58 -15.24 0.87
CA TRP A 265 -17.80 -14.18 0.24
C TRP A 265 -18.33 -12.78 0.59
N GLY A 266 -17.42 -11.83 0.84
CA GLY A 266 -17.77 -10.44 1.11
C GLY A 266 -18.73 -9.91 0.02
N TRP A 267 -19.79 -9.24 0.45
CA TRP A 267 -20.76 -8.64 -0.45
C TRP A 267 -21.13 -7.25 0.02
N VAL A 268 -21.38 -6.38 -0.93
CA VAL A 268 -21.94 -5.05 -0.72
C VAL A 268 -23.35 -5.04 -1.28
N GLY A 269 -24.29 -4.48 -0.53
CA GLY A 269 -25.64 -4.22 -1.01
C GLY A 269 -25.94 -2.73 -0.90
N CYS A 270 -26.33 -2.10 -2.00
CA CYS A 270 -26.71 -0.70 -2.04
C CYS A 270 -28.16 -0.57 -2.48
N ILE A 271 -28.91 0.22 -1.73
CA ILE A 271 -30.27 0.66 -2.08
C ILE A 271 -30.14 2.03 -2.73
N GLY A 272 -30.71 2.20 -3.91
CA GLY A 272 -30.72 3.48 -4.61
C GLY A 272 -32.08 4.17 -4.47
N HIS A 273 -32.03 5.47 -4.18
CA HIS A 273 -33.17 6.37 -4.26
C HIS A 273 -32.95 7.30 -5.46
N GLY A 274 -34.00 7.53 -6.27
CA GLY A 274 -33.91 8.35 -7.49
C GLY A 274 -33.26 7.67 -8.70
N VAL A 275 -32.85 6.40 -8.58
CA VAL A 275 -32.15 5.66 -9.64
C VAL A 275 -33.07 4.78 -10.50
N GLU A 276 -32.66 4.54 -11.74
CA GLU A 276 -33.36 3.66 -12.69
C GLU A 276 -32.40 2.68 -13.36
N TRP A 277 -31.95 1.65 -12.64
CA TRP A 277 -30.95 0.72 -13.16
C TRP A 277 -31.51 -0.38 -14.06
N PRO A 278 -30.72 -0.86 -15.03
CA PRO A 278 -31.06 -2.05 -15.80
C PRO A 278 -31.09 -3.29 -14.89
N TYR A 279 -31.95 -4.24 -15.23
CA TYR A 279 -31.95 -5.54 -14.59
C TYR A 279 -30.73 -6.37 -15.03
N VAL A 280 -29.94 -6.82 -14.07
CA VAL A 280 -28.84 -7.76 -14.24
C VAL A 280 -29.12 -8.97 -13.38
N GLU A 281 -29.38 -10.10 -14.05
CA GLU A 281 -29.72 -11.36 -13.39
C GLU A 281 -28.56 -11.82 -12.49
N PRO A 282 -28.82 -12.18 -11.23
CA PRO A 282 -27.75 -12.56 -10.31
C PRO A 282 -27.07 -13.85 -10.76
N PRO A 283 -25.72 -13.91 -10.79
CA PRO A 283 -25.01 -15.16 -11.03
C PRO A 283 -25.04 -16.11 -9.81
N PHE A 284 -25.71 -15.72 -8.73
CA PHE A 284 -25.81 -16.46 -7.47
C PHE A 284 -27.27 -16.58 -7.01
N ALA A 285 -27.57 -17.55 -6.16
CA ALA A 285 -28.91 -17.65 -5.59
C ALA A 285 -29.27 -16.35 -4.83
N PRO A 286 -30.49 -15.79 -5.03
CA PRO A 286 -30.93 -14.63 -4.28
C PRO A 286 -30.89 -14.98 -2.78
N PRO A 287 -30.56 -14.01 -1.90
CA PRO A 287 -30.73 -14.21 -0.47
C PRO A 287 -32.19 -14.61 -0.24
N THR A 288 -32.43 -15.75 0.40
CA THR A 288 -33.79 -16.27 0.61
C THR A 288 -34.64 -15.38 1.54
N ASP A 289 -34.03 -14.35 2.15
CA ASP A 289 -34.64 -13.45 3.14
C ASP A 289 -34.75 -11.98 2.68
N SER A 290 -34.44 -11.64 1.42
CA SER A 290 -34.63 -10.26 0.92
C SER A 290 -36.02 -10.08 0.28
N ALA A 291 -36.71 -8.98 0.60
CA ALA A 291 -37.91 -8.54 -0.13
C ALA A 291 -37.62 -8.16 -1.60
N ALA A 292 -36.34 -8.15 -2.00
CA ALA A 292 -35.87 -7.93 -3.36
C ALA A 292 -36.46 -8.96 -4.34
N ARG A 293 -36.91 -8.49 -5.50
CA ARG A 293 -37.41 -9.33 -6.60
C ARG A 293 -36.89 -8.84 -7.96
N PRO A 294 -36.98 -9.65 -9.02
CA PRO A 294 -36.81 -9.13 -10.37
C PRO A 294 -37.85 -8.01 -10.64
N PRO A 295 -37.46 -6.94 -11.38
CA PRO A 295 -38.41 -5.91 -11.81
C PRO A 295 -39.43 -6.49 -12.79
N GLU A 296 -40.68 -6.02 -12.69
CA GLU A 296 -41.75 -6.32 -13.63
C GLU A 296 -41.67 -5.40 -14.87
N PRO A 297 -42.39 -5.70 -15.97
CA PRO A 297 -42.39 -4.85 -17.15
C PRO A 297 -42.81 -3.40 -16.83
N GLY A 298 -41.89 -2.45 -17.02
CA GLY A 298 -42.10 -1.04 -16.72
C GLY A 298 -41.50 -0.57 -15.39
N GLU A 299 -40.90 -1.48 -14.62
CA GLU A 299 -40.10 -1.15 -13.43
C GLU A 299 -38.61 -1.15 -13.74
N SER A 300 -37.87 -0.31 -13.04
CA SER A 300 -36.40 -0.25 -13.07
C SER A 300 -35.84 -0.80 -11.76
N ALA A 301 -34.66 -1.41 -11.79
CA ALA A 301 -34.02 -1.89 -10.56
C ALA A 301 -33.54 -0.71 -9.70
N ASN A 302 -33.63 -0.84 -8.38
CA ASN A 302 -33.20 0.16 -7.39
C ASN A 302 -32.35 -0.46 -6.26
N TYR A 303 -31.90 -1.70 -6.45
CA TYR A 303 -30.96 -2.36 -5.55
C TYR A 303 -29.83 -2.99 -6.33
N LEU A 304 -28.62 -2.71 -5.86
CA LEU A 304 -27.37 -3.18 -6.41
C LEU A 304 -26.70 -4.12 -5.41
N ARG A 305 -26.36 -5.33 -5.85
CA ARG A 305 -25.58 -6.27 -5.06
C ARG A 305 -24.28 -6.58 -5.78
N ILE A 306 -23.19 -6.46 -5.04
CA ILE A 306 -21.83 -6.67 -5.52
C ILE A 306 -21.25 -7.84 -4.74
N SER A 307 -20.88 -8.91 -5.44
CA SER A 307 -20.03 -9.96 -4.90
C SER A 307 -18.58 -9.65 -5.25
N LEU A 308 -17.69 -9.86 -4.29
CA LEU A 308 -16.29 -9.46 -4.40
C LEU A 308 -15.40 -10.59 -4.91
N GLU A 309 -15.82 -11.85 -4.78
CA GLU A 309 -15.06 -13.03 -5.22
C GLU A 309 -16.00 -14.17 -5.69
N PRO A 310 -16.11 -14.41 -7.01
CA PRO A 310 -15.63 -13.57 -8.11
C PRO A 310 -16.40 -12.25 -8.17
N ALA A 311 -15.74 -11.20 -8.69
CA ALA A 311 -16.37 -9.91 -8.93
C ALA A 311 -17.61 -10.09 -9.83
N ALA A 312 -18.79 -9.77 -9.28
CA ALA A 312 -20.05 -9.93 -9.98
C ALA A 312 -21.08 -8.93 -9.46
N ILE A 313 -21.89 -8.42 -10.39
CA ILE A 313 -22.95 -7.47 -10.12
C ILE A 313 -24.29 -8.15 -10.39
N ALA A 314 -25.25 -7.89 -9.50
CA ALA A 314 -26.64 -8.23 -9.70
C ALA A 314 -27.50 -7.03 -9.31
N THR A 315 -28.63 -6.88 -9.98
CA THR A 315 -29.62 -5.88 -9.58
C THR A 315 -30.98 -6.49 -9.29
N ALA A 316 -31.76 -5.82 -8.47
CA ALA A 316 -33.11 -6.21 -8.12
C ALA A 316 -33.98 -4.97 -7.86
N TYR A 317 -35.27 -5.21 -7.73
CA TYR A 317 -36.27 -4.25 -7.34
C TYR A 317 -36.70 -4.46 -5.89
N PHE A 318 -36.74 -3.38 -5.13
CA PHE A 318 -37.45 -3.24 -3.86
C PHE A 318 -38.64 -2.30 -4.06
N ASP A 319 -39.79 -2.69 -3.54
CA ASP A 319 -40.91 -1.78 -3.38
C ASP A 319 -40.58 -0.81 -2.23
N ASP A 320 -40.86 0.49 -2.42
CA ASP A 320 -40.69 1.54 -1.40
C ASP A 320 -41.32 1.16 -0.05
N GLU A 321 -42.45 0.43 -0.06
CA GLU A 321 -43.12 -0.03 1.17
C GLU A 321 -42.32 -1.13 1.91
N THR A 322 -41.46 -1.83 1.19
CA THR A 322 -40.66 -2.98 1.69
C THR A 322 -39.17 -2.66 1.84
N MET A 323 -38.78 -1.46 1.41
CA MET A 323 -37.41 -1.01 1.48
C MET A 323 -37.01 -0.84 2.96
N PRO A 324 -35.93 -1.48 3.42
CA PRO A 324 -35.52 -1.35 4.81
C PRO A 324 -35.05 0.08 5.07
N ASP A 325 -35.58 0.69 6.12
CA ASP A 325 -35.05 1.95 6.66
C ASP A 325 -33.73 1.64 7.38
N LEU A 326 -32.62 1.84 6.66
CA LEU A 326 -31.28 1.58 7.18
C LEU A 326 -30.74 2.88 7.80
N PRO A 327 -30.27 2.86 9.06
CA PRO A 327 -29.64 4.04 9.64
C PRO A 327 -28.33 4.32 8.92
N VAL A 328 -28.03 5.60 8.70
CA VAL A 328 -26.75 6.04 8.14
C VAL A 328 -25.73 6.21 9.25
N ALA A 329 -24.60 5.51 9.12
CA ALA A 329 -23.48 5.65 10.04
C ALA A 329 -22.40 6.59 9.47
N ILE A 330 -22.19 6.54 8.16
CA ILE A 330 -21.14 7.28 7.45
C ILE A 330 -21.77 8.02 6.27
N GLU A 331 -21.46 9.30 6.14
CA GLU A 331 -21.81 10.12 4.97
C GLU A 331 -20.55 10.25 4.10
N ALA A 332 -20.62 9.77 2.85
CA ALA A 332 -19.55 9.95 1.89
C ALA A 332 -19.66 11.36 1.29
N GLU A 333 -18.81 12.26 1.79
CA GLU A 333 -18.78 13.66 1.34
C GLU A 333 -18.43 13.76 -0.15
N ALA A 334 -18.97 14.76 -0.84
CA ALA A 334 -18.65 15.02 -2.25
C ALA A 334 -17.18 15.44 -2.42
N ASP A 335 -16.58 15.09 -3.57
CA ASP A 335 -15.19 15.40 -3.90
C ASP A 335 -14.17 14.84 -2.90
N THR A 336 -14.39 13.62 -2.40
CA THR A 336 -13.51 12.95 -1.44
C THR A 336 -13.14 11.52 -1.85
N LEU A 337 -12.02 11.03 -1.32
CA LEU A 337 -11.67 9.62 -1.27
C LEU A 337 -11.77 9.13 0.19
N THR A 338 -12.79 8.31 0.47
CA THR A 338 -13.07 7.80 1.82
C THR A 338 -12.78 6.30 1.91
N ARG A 339 -12.07 5.86 2.96
CA ARG A 339 -11.88 4.44 3.30
C ARG A 339 -12.88 4.00 4.36
N VAL A 340 -13.55 2.87 4.12
CA VAL A 340 -14.38 2.18 5.13
C VAL A 340 -13.96 0.71 5.20
N GLY A 341 -13.14 0.36 6.19
CA GLY A 341 -12.43 -0.92 6.24
C GLY A 341 -11.63 -1.19 4.96
N HIS A 342 -12.03 -2.22 4.22
CA HIS A 342 -11.37 -2.62 2.97
C HIS A 342 -11.96 -1.98 1.71
N TYR A 343 -13.00 -1.16 1.85
CA TYR A 343 -13.66 -0.48 0.73
C TYR A 343 -13.12 0.95 0.60
N LEU A 344 -12.94 1.41 -0.64
CA LEU A 344 -12.79 2.83 -0.93
C LEU A 344 -14.03 3.35 -1.66
N ILE A 345 -14.39 4.59 -1.34
CA ILE A 345 -15.49 5.33 -1.95
C ILE A 345 -14.87 6.61 -2.51
N ASP A 346 -14.86 6.72 -3.83
CA ASP A 346 -14.28 7.87 -4.54
C ASP A 346 -15.39 8.71 -5.17
N THR A 347 -15.63 9.90 -4.62
CA THR A 347 -16.64 10.87 -5.06
C THR A 347 -16.03 12.09 -5.76
N ARG A 348 -14.74 12.06 -6.11
CA ARG A 348 -14.02 13.13 -6.84
C ARG A 348 -14.30 13.17 -8.34
N GLY A 349 -14.91 12.10 -8.86
CA GLY A 349 -15.31 11.98 -10.26
C GLY A 349 -16.68 12.59 -10.54
N GLU A 350 -17.08 12.56 -11.81
CA GLU A 350 -18.47 12.88 -12.21
C GLU A 350 -19.48 11.91 -11.58
N HIS A 351 -19.06 10.67 -11.32
CA HIS A 351 -19.87 9.64 -10.70
C HIS A 351 -19.12 8.98 -9.54
N PRO A 352 -19.80 8.62 -8.45
CA PRO A 352 -19.19 7.92 -7.34
C PRO A 352 -18.71 6.54 -7.78
N ARG A 353 -17.55 6.13 -7.26
CA ARG A 353 -16.98 4.81 -7.47
C ARG A 353 -16.84 4.07 -6.15
N LEU A 354 -17.41 2.87 -6.08
CA LEU A 354 -17.13 1.93 -5.00
C LEU A 354 -16.01 0.99 -5.46
N ILE A 355 -14.96 0.91 -4.65
CA ILE A 355 -13.74 0.20 -4.99
C ILE A 355 -13.43 -0.82 -3.91
N TYR A 356 -13.14 -2.03 -4.32
CA TYR A 356 -12.71 -3.10 -3.44
C TYR A 356 -11.70 -3.98 -4.16
N GLY A 357 -10.57 -4.22 -3.49
CA GLY A 357 -9.45 -4.95 -4.08
C GLY A 357 -9.12 -4.39 -5.47
N GLY A 358 -9.18 -5.27 -6.48
CA GLY A 358 -8.85 -4.91 -7.85
C GLY A 358 -9.98 -4.35 -8.73
N THR A 359 -11.18 -4.19 -8.20
CA THR A 359 -12.37 -3.81 -9.01
C THR A 359 -12.96 -2.49 -8.56
N ALA A 360 -13.28 -1.62 -9.53
CA ALA A 360 -14.07 -0.42 -9.33
C ALA A 360 -15.43 -0.59 -9.99
N ILE A 361 -16.46 -0.07 -9.32
CA ILE A 361 -17.81 0.03 -9.86
C ILE A 361 -18.18 1.50 -9.81
N GLU A 362 -18.25 2.11 -10.99
CA GLU A 362 -18.78 3.46 -11.18
C GLU A 362 -20.31 3.36 -11.19
N ILE A 363 -20.97 4.19 -10.38
CA ILE A 363 -22.42 4.14 -10.18
C ILE A 363 -23.04 5.43 -10.70
N ARG A 364 -24.04 5.29 -11.58
CA ARG A 364 -24.78 6.38 -12.20
C ARG A 364 -26.26 6.28 -11.85
N GLU A 365 -27.03 7.33 -12.12
CA GLU A 365 -28.50 7.32 -11.97
C GLU A 365 -29.16 6.25 -12.87
N ASP A 366 -28.60 5.99 -14.05
CA ASP A 366 -29.17 5.14 -15.10
C ASP A 366 -28.43 3.80 -15.30
N GLY A 367 -27.37 3.55 -14.52
CA GLY A 367 -26.64 2.29 -14.60
C GLY A 367 -25.34 2.27 -13.80
N PHE A 368 -24.45 1.38 -14.22
CA PHE A 368 -23.15 1.18 -13.60
C PHE A 368 -22.18 0.59 -14.62
N ASP A 369 -20.90 0.93 -14.46
CA ASP A 369 -19.80 0.36 -15.23
C ASP A 369 -18.80 -0.26 -14.25
N SER A 370 -18.38 -1.50 -14.54
CA SER A 370 -17.32 -2.16 -13.79
C SER A 370 -16.02 -2.20 -14.58
N GLY A 371 -14.91 -2.05 -13.88
CA GLY A 371 -13.58 -2.09 -14.48
C GLY A 371 -12.48 -2.25 -13.43
N PRO A 372 -11.21 -2.33 -13.87
CA PRO A 372 -10.08 -2.32 -12.94
C PRO A 372 -10.05 -0.96 -12.20
N ALA A 373 -9.88 -0.99 -10.89
CA ALA A 373 -9.79 0.23 -10.07
C ALA A 373 -8.42 0.94 -10.22
N ASN A 374 -8.04 1.40 -11.40
CA ASN A 374 -6.79 2.16 -11.51
C ASN A 374 -6.99 3.55 -10.88
N ILE A 375 -6.72 3.68 -9.57
CA ILE A 375 -6.77 4.98 -8.86
C ILE A 375 -5.43 5.71 -9.01
N LEU A 376 -4.33 4.98 -9.13
CA LEU A 376 -3.00 5.53 -9.39
C LEU A 376 -2.62 5.40 -10.87
N ASP A 377 -2.10 6.49 -11.43
CA ASP A 377 -1.49 6.49 -12.75
C ASP A 377 -0.19 5.66 -12.73
N ARG A 378 -0.27 4.44 -13.28
CA ARG A 378 0.89 3.54 -13.39
C ARG A 378 1.88 3.91 -14.50
N SER A 379 1.67 4.98 -15.26
CA SER A 379 2.58 5.37 -16.35
C SER A 379 3.99 5.78 -15.90
N ARG A 380 4.19 5.94 -14.58
CA ARG A 380 5.48 6.27 -13.95
C ARG A 380 6.33 5.06 -13.55
N TRP A 381 5.92 3.84 -13.90
CA TRP A 381 6.53 2.58 -13.44
C TRP A 381 7.10 1.72 -14.56
#